data_AF-A0A960F777-F1
#
_entry.id   AF-A0A960F777-F1
#
_cell.length_a   1.000
_cell.length_b   1.000
_cell.length_c   1.000
_cell.angle_alpha   90.00
_cell.angle_beta   90.00
_cell.angle_gamma   90.00
#
_symmetry.space_group_name_H-M   'P 1'
#
loop_
_entity.id
_entity.type
_entity.pdbx_description
1 polymer ?
#
loop_
_entity_poly.entity_id
_entity_poly.type
_entity_poly.pdbx_seq_one_letter_code
_entity_poly.pdbx_strand_id
1 'polypeptide(L)'
;MTTDPTPTSSSTRRKIAAVALSALTLTGGAGFLAACGGSSNSGATSAAPTATAAATDTGGTDGTTGSSGSQTGTDQVLPVDANPITNAATTQAFTIDNVLVENNEDASGNAVDDHLEITITNTSSADLTGFEVFYTYDDATDGLTESYYAQLPTDFTVAAGATRVIHFDNTSAPDHFPVNAYSLYYTDVNALDVTVEVSATDAAPQTATVQKDAGGAEIPD
;
A
#
# COMPACT_ATOMS: atom_id res chain seq x y z
N MET A 1 27.34 56.98 8.79
CA MET A 1 26.26 56.44 9.66
C MET A 1 25.42 55.51 8.80
N THR A 2 25.75 54.23 8.82
CA THR A 2 25.00 53.18 8.13
C THR A 2 24.96 52.02 9.09
N THR A 3 23.80 51.79 9.71
CA THR A 3 23.58 50.71 10.66
C THR A 3 23.01 49.51 9.93
N ASP A 4 23.71 48.39 10.09
CA ASP A 4 23.33 47.03 9.72
C ASP A 4 22.30 46.48 10.71
N PRO A 5 21.20 45.83 10.28
CA PRO A 5 20.33 45.09 11.18
C PRO A 5 20.66 43.60 11.23
N THR A 6 21.08 43.16 12.42
CA THR A 6 21.23 41.76 12.85
C THR A 6 19.90 40.98 12.75
N PRO A 7 19.88 39.73 12.27
CA PRO A 7 18.70 38.87 12.37
C PRO A 7 18.60 38.21 13.76
N THR A 8 17.50 38.44 14.48
CA THR A 8 17.14 37.70 15.69
C THR A 8 16.40 36.41 15.34
N SER A 9 17.01 35.28 15.67
CA SER A 9 16.42 33.94 15.68
C SER A 9 15.39 33.81 16.81
N SER A 10 14.14 33.47 16.49
CA SER A 10 13.13 33.13 17.50
C SER A 10 12.89 31.61 17.54
N SER A 11 13.51 30.96 18.52
CA SER A 11 13.26 29.57 18.91
C SER A 11 11.97 29.48 19.73
N THR A 12 10.92 28.89 19.17
CA THR A 12 9.67 28.60 19.89
C THR A 12 9.79 27.26 20.60
N ARG A 13 10.14 27.29 21.89
CA ARG A 13 10.08 26.12 22.78
C ARG A 13 8.62 25.79 23.11
N ARG A 14 8.11 24.67 22.61
CA ARG A 14 6.83 24.11 23.08
C ARG A 14 7.07 23.34 24.38
N LYS A 15 6.34 23.74 25.42
CA LYS A 15 6.37 23.14 26.76
C LYS A 15 5.55 21.85 26.73
N ILE A 16 6.17 20.73 27.08
CA ILE A 16 5.49 19.45 27.35
C ILE A 16 4.90 19.55 28.75
N ALA A 17 3.57 19.48 28.85
CA ALA A 17 2.85 19.35 30.10
C ALA A 17 2.51 17.87 30.31
N ALA A 18 3.20 17.24 31.25
CA ALA A 18 2.81 15.96 31.81
C ALA A 18 1.56 16.16 32.67
N VAL A 19 0.51 15.38 32.42
CA VAL A 19 -0.63 15.25 33.34
C VAL A 19 -0.80 13.77 33.69
N ALA A 20 -0.98 13.58 34.99
CA ALA A 20 -0.79 12.35 35.73
C ALA A 20 -1.99 11.39 35.67
N LEU A 21 -1.65 10.11 35.71
CA LEU A 21 -2.15 9.08 36.63
C LEU A 21 -3.57 9.24 37.17
N SER A 22 -4.47 8.34 36.77
CA SER A 22 -5.63 7.95 37.55
C SER A 22 -5.93 6.46 37.34
N ALA A 23 -5.83 5.71 38.43
CA ALA A 23 -6.21 4.31 38.53
C ALA A 23 -7.71 4.21 38.86
N LEU A 24 -8.44 3.27 38.25
CA LEU A 24 -9.71 2.79 38.81
C LEU A 24 -10.10 1.38 38.32
N THR A 25 -10.00 0.45 39.29
CA THR A 25 -10.86 -0.71 39.61
C THR A 25 -11.18 -1.84 38.61
N LEU A 26 -10.68 -3.02 38.99
CA LEU A 26 -11.22 -4.39 38.81
C LEU A 26 -12.75 -4.49 38.88
N THR A 27 -13.37 -5.26 37.97
CA THR A 27 -14.53 -6.14 38.26
C THR A 27 -14.67 -7.26 37.20
N GLY A 28 -14.59 -8.52 37.66
CA GLY A 28 -15.47 -9.63 37.24
C GLY A 28 -15.18 -10.40 35.95
N GLY A 29 -14.31 -11.43 36.02
CA GLY A 29 -14.24 -12.52 35.05
C GLY A 29 -14.77 -13.83 35.65
N ALA A 30 -15.74 -14.47 34.99
CA ALA A 30 -16.16 -15.84 35.22
C ALA A 30 -16.65 -16.46 33.91
N GLY A 31 -16.03 -17.57 33.48
CA GLY A 31 -16.51 -18.38 32.36
C GLY A 31 -15.41 -19.17 31.67
N PHE A 32 -15.06 -20.34 32.22
CA PHE A 32 -14.17 -21.32 31.59
C PHE A 32 -14.92 -22.25 30.62
N LEU A 33 -14.14 -22.80 29.69
CA LEU A 33 -14.42 -23.62 28.52
C LEU A 33 -15.11 -24.96 28.78
N ALA A 34 -15.85 -25.47 27.78
CA ALA A 34 -15.73 -26.87 27.30
C ALA A 34 -16.62 -27.10 26.05
N ALA A 35 -16.01 -27.29 24.88
CA ALA A 35 -16.66 -27.95 23.75
C ALA A 35 -15.68 -28.97 23.16
N CYS A 36 -15.88 -30.23 23.50
CA CYS A 36 -15.24 -31.40 22.92
C CYS A 36 -16.30 -32.23 22.20
N GLY A 37 -16.00 -32.71 20.99
CA GLY A 37 -16.81 -33.76 20.37
C GLY A 37 -16.82 -33.72 18.84
N GLY A 38 -15.72 -34.12 18.22
CA GLY A 38 -15.77 -34.70 16.88
C GLY A 38 -16.11 -36.19 16.97
N SER A 39 -16.89 -36.71 16.03
CA SER A 39 -16.68 -38.03 15.43
C SER A 39 -17.57 -38.25 14.20
N SER A 40 -16.93 -38.88 13.22
CA SER A 40 -17.26 -39.15 11.84
C SER A 40 -18.52 -39.98 11.61
N ASN A 41 -19.13 -39.85 10.43
CA ASN A 41 -19.64 -41.04 9.74
C ASN A 41 -19.53 -40.93 8.21
N SER A 42 -19.09 -42.06 7.64
CA SER A 42 -18.72 -42.34 6.26
C SER A 42 -19.89 -42.28 5.27
N GLY A 43 -19.57 -41.94 4.01
CA GLY A 43 -20.45 -42.14 2.87
C GLY A 43 -19.66 -42.09 1.56
N ALA A 44 -19.22 -43.27 1.09
CA ALA A 44 -18.63 -43.47 -0.23
C ALA A 44 -19.65 -43.20 -1.35
N THR A 45 -19.21 -42.67 -2.49
CA THR A 45 -19.26 -43.34 -3.82
C THR A 45 -18.88 -42.39 -4.96
N SER A 46 -17.98 -42.89 -5.82
CA SER A 46 -17.95 -42.72 -7.28
C SER A 46 -17.94 -41.32 -7.91
N ALA A 47 -16.81 -40.92 -8.48
CA ALA A 47 -16.53 -41.12 -9.91
C ALA A 47 -15.31 -40.29 -10.34
N ALA A 48 -14.27 -40.96 -10.84
CA ALA A 48 -13.18 -40.32 -11.55
C ALA A 48 -13.61 -40.02 -12.99
N PRO A 49 -13.30 -38.83 -13.56
CA PRO A 49 -13.19 -38.68 -14.99
C PRO A 49 -11.72 -38.75 -15.41
N THR A 50 -11.40 -39.86 -16.07
CA THR A 50 -10.63 -39.97 -17.31
C THR A 50 -9.60 -38.88 -17.60
N ALA A 51 -8.32 -39.20 -17.38
CA ALA A 51 -7.21 -38.57 -18.07
C ALA A 51 -7.13 -39.13 -19.50
N THR A 52 -7.40 -38.28 -20.49
CA THR A 52 -7.03 -38.52 -21.90
C THR A 52 -6.03 -37.45 -22.30
N ALA A 53 -4.85 -37.90 -22.69
CA ALA A 53 -3.74 -37.10 -23.20
C ALA A 53 -4.06 -36.45 -24.55
N ALA A 54 -3.50 -35.26 -24.80
CA ALA A 54 -2.55 -34.98 -25.90
C ALA A 54 -2.45 -33.48 -26.15
N ALA A 55 -1.24 -32.92 -26.00
CA ALA A 55 -0.77 -31.83 -26.83
C ALA A 55 0.76 -31.88 -26.87
N THR A 56 1.29 -32.44 -27.95
CA THR A 56 2.65 -32.20 -28.40
C THR A 56 2.64 -30.81 -29.05
N ASP A 57 3.42 -29.87 -28.53
CA ASP A 57 3.92 -28.78 -29.38
C ASP A 57 5.39 -28.50 -29.05
N THR A 58 6.14 -28.30 -30.11
CA THR A 58 7.59 -28.28 -30.19
C THR A 58 8.02 -26.85 -30.51
N GLY A 59 8.84 -26.26 -29.64
CA GLY A 59 9.82 -25.25 -30.07
C GLY A 59 9.43 -23.79 -29.92
N GLY A 60 9.86 -23.21 -28.79
CA GLY A 60 10.68 -22.00 -28.72
C GLY A 60 10.18 -20.70 -29.37
N THR A 61 9.87 -19.72 -28.53
CA THR A 61 10.81 -18.61 -28.27
C THR A 61 10.48 -17.98 -26.93
N ASP A 62 11.51 -17.88 -26.10
CA ASP A 62 11.50 -17.19 -24.83
C ASP A 62 11.27 -15.70 -25.09
N GLY A 63 10.15 -15.21 -24.58
CA GLY A 63 9.67 -13.86 -24.72
C GLY A 63 8.83 -13.59 -23.48
N THR A 64 9.50 -13.46 -22.34
CA THR A 64 8.91 -12.94 -21.11
C THR A 64 8.57 -11.46 -21.33
N THR A 65 7.50 -11.21 -22.08
CA THR A 65 6.73 -9.98 -21.96
C THR A 65 5.94 -10.10 -20.67
N GLY A 66 6.38 -9.40 -19.63
CA GLY A 66 5.61 -9.22 -18.41
C GLY A 66 4.20 -8.79 -18.79
N SER A 67 3.23 -9.66 -18.50
CA SER A 67 1.83 -9.37 -18.73
C SER A 67 1.42 -8.28 -17.75
N SER A 68 1.23 -7.06 -18.23
CA SER A 68 0.47 -6.02 -17.51
C SER A 68 -0.98 -6.49 -17.43
N GLY A 69 -1.25 -7.33 -16.44
CA GLY A 69 -2.58 -7.82 -16.11
C GLY A 69 -3.22 -6.84 -15.13
N SER A 70 -4.36 -6.27 -15.52
CA SER A 70 -5.27 -5.62 -14.58
C SER A 70 -5.61 -6.59 -13.45
N GLN A 71 -5.12 -6.33 -12.23
CA GLN A 71 -5.39 -7.18 -11.08
C GLN A 71 -6.80 -6.91 -10.55
N THR A 72 -7.77 -7.65 -11.09
CA THR A 72 -9.13 -7.70 -10.57
C THR A 72 -9.39 -9.11 -10.05
N GLY A 73 -9.09 -9.35 -8.77
CA GLY A 73 -9.36 -10.63 -8.10
C GLY A 73 -8.35 -10.97 -7.00
N THR A 74 -8.69 -11.98 -6.20
CA THR A 74 -7.92 -12.57 -5.07
C THR A 74 -6.59 -13.21 -5.47
N ASP A 75 -6.01 -12.80 -6.60
CA ASP A 75 -4.73 -13.27 -7.05
C ASP A 75 -3.63 -12.59 -6.23
N GLN A 76 -2.60 -13.36 -5.92
CA GLN A 76 -1.44 -12.87 -5.20
C GLN A 76 -0.79 -11.75 -6.01
N VAL A 77 -0.64 -10.57 -5.40
CA VAL A 77 0.17 -9.48 -5.97
C VAL A 77 1.62 -9.92 -5.99
N LEU A 78 2.25 -9.89 -7.16
CA LEU A 78 3.63 -10.31 -7.35
C LEU A 78 4.55 -9.10 -7.60
N PRO A 79 5.81 -9.16 -7.17
CA PRO A 79 6.80 -8.15 -7.54
C PRO A 79 7.00 -8.06 -9.05
N VAL A 80 7.43 -6.90 -9.52
CA VAL A 80 7.80 -6.61 -10.91
C VAL A 80 9.25 -6.15 -11.01
N ASP A 81 9.92 -6.50 -12.11
CA ASP A 81 11.34 -6.18 -12.31
C ASP A 81 11.60 -4.74 -12.78
N ALA A 82 10.58 -4.06 -13.34
CA ALA A 82 10.71 -2.72 -13.90
C ALA A 82 9.37 -1.97 -13.88
N ASN A 83 9.45 -0.63 -13.88
CA ASN A 83 8.27 0.24 -14.02
C ASN A 83 7.64 0.10 -15.42
N PRO A 84 6.40 -0.40 -15.54
CA PRO A 84 5.73 -0.53 -16.82
C PRO A 84 4.97 0.74 -17.25
N ILE A 85 4.94 1.80 -16.44
CA ILE A 85 4.29 3.08 -16.79
C ILE A 85 5.00 3.67 -18.03
N THR A 86 4.24 3.92 -19.09
CA THR A 86 4.77 4.48 -20.36
C THR A 86 4.20 5.87 -20.68
N ASN A 87 3.46 6.46 -19.76
CA ASN A 87 2.83 7.76 -19.93
C ASN A 87 3.88 8.87 -20.10
N ALA A 88 3.83 9.55 -21.26
CA ALA A 88 4.73 10.64 -21.61
C ALA A 88 4.05 12.02 -21.58
N ALA A 89 2.87 12.13 -20.96
CA ALA A 89 2.17 13.40 -20.81
C ALA A 89 3.01 14.39 -19.99
N THR A 90 2.89 15.68 -20.32
CA THR A 90 3.62 16.77 -19.65
C THR A 90 2.70 17.77 -18.96
N THR A 91 1.39 17.59 -19.09
CA THR A 91 0.40 18.47 -18.47
C THR A 91 0.23 18.10 -17.01
N GLN A 92 0.61 18.99 -16.09
CA GLN A 92 0.32 18.75 -14.68
C GLN A 92 -1.18 18.90 -14.43
N ALA A 93 -1.85 17.80 -14.11
CA ALA A 93 -3.30 17.76 -13.90
C ALA A 93 -3.71 17.27 -12.51
N PHE A 94 -2.77 16.75 -11.72
CA PHE A 94 -2.98 16.40 -10.32
C PHE A 94 -1.74 16.69 -9.47
N THR A 95 -1.86 16.61 -8.15
CA THR A 95 -0.76 16.60 -7.18
C THR A 95 -0.84 15.33 -6.32
N ILE A 96 0.31 14.75 -5.97
CA ILE A 96 0.47 13.88 -4.82
C ILE A 96 0.63 14.80 -3.61
N ASP A 97 -0.38 14.86 -2.76
CA ASP A 97 -0.38 15.75 -1.60
C ASP A 97 0.30 15.10 -0.40
N ASN A 98 0.18 13.78 -0.28
CA ASN A 98 0.76 13.02 0.82
C ASN A 98 1.03 11.56 0.41
N VAL A 99 2.07 10.98 1.00
CA VAL A 99 2.35 9.54 0.98
C VAL A 99 2.63 9.11 2.41
N LEU A 100 1.87 8.15 2.93
CA LEU A 100 2.09 7.56 4.25
C LEU A 100 2.40 6.08 4.10
N VAL A 101 3.28 5.62 4.98
CA VAL A 101 3.70 4.22 5.10
C VAL A 101 3.64 3.74 6.55
N GLU A 102 3.40 4.65 7.51
CA GLU A 102 3.23 4.35 8.92
C GLU A 102 2.34 5.44 9.55
N ASN A 103 1.73 5.11 10.68
CA ASN A 103 0.80 5.96 11.43
C ASN A 103 -0.44 6.30 10.62
N ASN A 104 -0.98 5.34 9.86
CA ASN A 104 -2.22 5.52 9.13
C ASN A 104 -3.40 5.73 10.10
N GLU A 105 -4.35 6.57 9.72
CA GLU A 105 -5.56 6.84 10.50
C GLU A 105 -6.81 6.65 9.65
N ASP A 106 -7.90 6.18 10.26
CA ASP A 106 -9.21 6.20 9.62
C ASP A 106 -9.77 7.64 9.50
N ALA A 107 -10.90 7.79 8.81
CA ALA A 107 -11.55 9.09 8.64
C ALA A 107 -12.01 9.77 9.95
N SER A 108 -12.01 9.05 11.08
CA SER A 108 -12.30 9.57 12.42
C SER A 108 -11.04 9.93 13.21
N GLY A 109 -9.84 9.71 12.65
CA GLY A 109 -8.56 9.92 13.30
C GLY A 109 -8.15 8.79 14.25
N ASN A 110 -8.73 7.59 14.11
CA ASN A 110 -8.27 6.43 14.86
C ASN A 110 -7.11 5.76 14.11
N ALA A 111 -6.07 5.37 14.83
CA ALA A 111 -4.99 4.56 14.24
C ALA A 111 -5.55 3.27 13.62
N VAL A 112 -5.07 2.96 12.42
CA VAL A 112 -5.32 1.69 11.71
C VAL A 112 -3.99 1.00 11.41
N ASP A 113 -4.04 -0.23 10.92
CA ASP A 113 -2.85 -0.97 10.53
C ASP A 113 -2.07 -0.19 9.47
N ASP A 114 -0.74 -0.14 9.64
CA ASP A 114 0.14 0.59 8.75
C ASP A 114 0.10 0.01 7.34
N HIS A 115 -0.12 0.87 6.35
CA HIS A 115 -0.13 0.51 4.94
C HIS A 115 0.31 1.68 4.05
N LEU A 116 0.64 1.38 2.80
CA LEU A 116 0.91 2.44 1.82
C LEU A 116 -0.38 3.18 1.48
N GLU A 117 -0.39 4.48 1.75
CA GLU A 117 -1.49 5.40 1.47
C GLU A 117 -0.99 6.57 0.62
N ILE A 118 -1.73 6.89 -0.45
CA ILE A 118 -1.37 7.98 -1.37
C ILE A 118 -2.56 8.93 -1.52
N THR A 119 -2.41 10.15 -1.02
CA THR A 119 -3.42 11.21 -1.20
C THR A 119 -3.11 11.99 -2.49
N ILE A 120 -4.09 12.08 -3.37
CA ILE A 120 -3.99 12.83 -4.63
C ILE A 120 -5.10 13.86 -4.78
N THR A 121 -4.79 15.02 -5.34
CA THR A 121 -5.75 16.05 -5.72
C THR A 121 -5.72 16.30 -7.22
N ASN A 122 -6.85 16.18 -7.89
CA ASN A 122 -7.00 16.61 -9.28
C ASN A 122 -7.07 18.14 -9.35
N THR A 123 -6.03 18.76 -9.93
CA THR A 123 -5.91 20.21 -10.05
C THR A 123 -6.46 20.74 -11.38
N SER A 124 -7.00 19.87 -12.23
CA SER A 124 -7.56 20.23 -13.53
C SER A 124 -9.06 20.55 -13.45
N SER A 125 -9.63 20.97 -14.59
CA SER A 125 -11.06 21.23 -14.74
C SER A 125 -11.85 20.04 -15.32
N ALA A 126 -11.21 18.89 -15.49
CA ALA A 126 -11.82 17.67 -16.03
C ALA A 126 -11.61 16.51 -15.05
N ASP A 127 -12.47 15.50 -15.09
CA ASP A 127 -12.28 14.29 -14.30
C ASP A 127 -11.07 13.51 -14.81
N LEU A 128 -10.24 13.02 -13.89
CA LEU A 128 -9.09 12.17 -14.21
C LEU A 128 -9.44 10.70 -14.02
N THR A 129 -8.93 9.87 -14.94
CA THR A 129 -9.18 8.42 -15.00
C THR A 129 -7.93 7.68 -15.47
N GLY A 130 -7.98 6.35 -15.48
CA GLY A 130 -6.88 5.51 -15.95
C GLY A 130 -5.64 5.66 -15.08
N PHE A 131 -5.84 5.65 -13.76
CA PHE A 131 -4.75 5.74 -12.81
C PHE A 131 -3.93 4.45 -12.79
N GLU A 132 -2.62 4.61 -12.73
CA GLU A 132 -1.63 3.56 -12.55
C GLU A 132 -0.69 3.98 -11.43
N VAL A 133 -0.25 3.03 -10.60
CA VAL A 133 0.70 3.26 -9.52
C VAL A 133 1.84 2.26 -9.64
N PHE A 134 3.06 2.75 -9.68
CA PHE A 134 4.26 1.95 -9.52
C PHE A 134 4.91 2.34 -8.19
N TYR A 135 5.32 1.39 -7.38
CA TYR A 135 6.00 1.68 -6.12
C TYR A 135 7.13 0.71 -5.83
N THR A 136 8.15 1.21 -5.15
CA THR A 136 9.38 0.50 -4.83
C THR A 136 9.69 0.66 -3.36
N TYR A 137 9.99 -0.47 -2.72
CA TYR A 137 10.63 -0.54 -1.40
C TYR A 137 12.12 -0.79 -1.61
N ASP A 138 12.95 0.10 -1.06
CA ASP A 138 14.41 -0.04 -1.06
C ASP A 138 14.91 -0.16 0.38
N ASP A 139 15.55 -1.28 0.70
CA ASP A 139 16.35 -1.44 1.91
C ASP A 139 17.83 -1.21 1.58
N ALA A 140 18.31 -0.03 1.89
CA ALA A 140 19.72 0.33 1.72
C ALA A 140 20.66 -0.43 2.67
N THR A 141 20.14 -1.05 3.74
CA THR A 141 20.92 -1.80 4.73
C THR A 141 21.39 -3.14 4.17
N ASP A 142 20.44 -3.95 3.67
CA ASP A 142 20.76 -5.25 3.07
C ASP A 142 20.89 -5.21 1.54
N GLY A 143 20.61 -4.05 0.92
CA GLY A 143 20.72 -3.84 -0.52
C GLY A 143 19.62 -4.55 -1.31
N LEU A 144 18.43 -4.64 -0.72
CA LEU A 144 17.26 -5.28 -1.31
C LEU A 144 16.37 -4.21 -1.93
N THR A 145 15.84 -4.51 -3.10
CA THR A 145 14.85 -3.67 -3.77
C THR A 145 13.70 -4.55 -4.23
N GLU A 146 12.47 -4.13 -3.95
CA GLU A 146 11.26 -4.82 -4.38
C GLU A 146 10.26 -3.82 -4.92
N SER A 147 9.70 -4.09 -6.11
CA SER A 147 8.78 -3.16 -6.76
C SER A 147 7.46 -3.82 -7.14
N TYR A 148 6.43 -3.01 -7.22
CA TYR A 148 5.06 -3.43 -7.51
C TYR A 148 4.40 -2.45 -8.48
N TYR A 149 3.40 -2.96 -9.19
CA TYR A 149 2.62 -2.19 -10.14
C TYR A 149 1.13 -2.50 -9.97
N ALA A 150 0.31 -1.45 -9.97
CA ALA A 150 -1.13 -1.53 -9.94
C ALA A 150 -1.75 -0.63 -11.01
N GLN A 151 -2.46 -1.24 -11.96
CA GLN A 151 -3.47 -0.54 -12.74
C GLN A 151 -4.71 -0.39 -11.87
N LEU A 152 -5.12 0.84 -11.57
CA LEU A 152 -6.36 1.05 -10.82
C LEU A 152 -7.58 0.78 -11.71
N PRO A 153 -8.68 0.26 -11.14
CA PRO A 153 -9.93 0.05 -11.85
C PRO A 153 -10.42 1.29 -12.59
N THR A 154 -11.10 1.11 -13.72
CA THR A 154 -11.58 2.21 -14.55
C THR A 154 -12.60 3.11 -13.87
N ASP A 155 -13.26 2.64 -12.82
CA ASP A 155 -14.20 3.40 -11.99
C ASP A 155 -13.49 4.20 -10.87
N PHE A 156 -12.19 3.99 -10.63
CA PHE A 156 -11.39 4.92 -9.86
C PHE A 156 -11.20 6.23 -10.65
N THR A 157 -12.06 7.19 -10.36
CA THR A 157 -12.09 8.52 -10.99
C THR A 157 -11.85 9.58 -9.91
N VAL A 158 -10.99 10.56 -10.21
CA VAL A 158 -10.83 11.75 -9.37
C VAL A 158 -11.49 12.92 -10.09
N ALA A 159 -12.64 13.35 -9.57
CA ALA A 159 -13.40 14.44 -10.16
C ALA A 159 -12.58 15.75 -10.21
N ALA A 160 -12.93 16.65 -11.13
CA ALA A 160 -12.27 17.97 -11.24
C ALA A 160 -12.24 18.70 -9.88
N GLY A 161 -11.05 19.10 -9.43
CA GLY A 161 -10.86 19.80 -8.16
C GLY A 161 -11.02 18.95 -6.90
N ALA A 162 -11.22 17.63 -7.03
CA ALA A 162 -11.43 16.73 -5.90
C ALA A 162 -10.14 16.05 -5.43
N THR A 163 -10.17 15.61 -4.18
CA THR A 163 -9.12 14.81 -3.54
C THR A 163 -9.63 13.38 -3.34
N ARG A 164 -8.76 12.39 -3.54
CA ARG A 164 -8.99 10.99 -3.18
C ARG A 164 -7.75 10.37 -2.57
N VAL A 165 -7.95 9.27 -1.84
CA VAL A 165 -6.89 8.51 -1.19
C VAL A 165 -6.87 7.10 -1.77
N ILE A 166 -5.69 6.62 -2.11
CA ILE A 166 -5.43 5.27 -2.62
C ILE A 166 -4.80 4.49 -1.48
N HIS A 167 -5.42 3.37 -1.09
CA HIS A 167 -4.94 2.52 0.00
C HIS A 167 -4.46 1.18 -0.55
N PHE A 168 -3.34 0.68 -0.04
CA PHE A 168 -2.75 -0.61 -0.40
C PHE A 168 -2.66 -1.51 0.82
N ASP A 169 -3.74 -2.22 1.16
CA ASP A 169 -3.89 -2.91 2.46
C ASP A 169 -4.69 -4.24 2.43
N ASN A 170 -5.01 -4.77 1.25
CA ASN A 170 -5.83 -5.99 1.07
C ASN A 170 -7.25 -5.91 1.67
N THR A 171 -7.72 -4.75 2.12
CA THR A 171 -9.13 -4.61 2.47
C THR A 171 -9.95 -4.49 1.18
N SER A 172 -11.22 -4.91 1.24
CA SER A 172 -12.14 -4.84 0.09
C SER A 172 -12.97 -3.55 0.08
N ALA A 173 -12.54 -2.53 0.82
CA ALA A 173 -13.21 -1.25 0.87
C ALA A 173 -12.96 -0.43 -0.41
N PRO A 174 -13.84 0.54 -0.74
CA PRO A 174 -13.62 1.42 -1.89
C PRO A 174 -12.27 2.14 -1.79
N ASP A 175 -11.50 2.13 -2.88
CA ASP A 175 -10.14 2.69 -3.00
C ASP A 175 -9.04 1.91 -2.26
N HIS A 176 -9.37 0.72 -1.75
CA HIS A 176 -8.38 -0.20 -1.21
C HIS A 176 -8.01 -1.25 -2.26
N PHE A 177 -6.71 -1.41 -2.44
CA PHE A 177 -6.09 -2.24 -3.47
C PHE A 177 -5.25 -3.34 -2.81
N PRO A 178 -5.13 -4.50 -3.47
CA PRO A 178 -4.40 -5.62 -2.90
C PRO A 178 -2.90 -5.34 -2.83
N VAL A 179 -2.23 -6.00 -1.89
CA VAL A 179 -0.78 -5.97 -1.67
C VAL A 179 -0.22 -7.36 -1.47
N ASN A 180 1.08 -7.50 -1.69
CA ASN A 180 1.80 -8.69 -1.32
C ASN A 180 2.09 -8.70 0.19
N ALA A 181 1.44 -9.59 0.93
CA ALA A 181 1.66 -9.77 2.36
C ALA A 181 3.08 -10.28 2.72
N TYR A 182 3.85 -10.72 1.72
CA TYR A 182 5.24 -11.15 1.88
C TYR A 182 6.25 -10.12 1.36
N SER A 183 5.81 -8.88 1.11
CA SER A 183 6.68 -7.81 0.63
C SER A 183 7.71 -7.38 1.67
N LEU A 184 8.76 -6.67 1.22
CA LEU A 184 9.73 -6.03 2.11
C LEU A 184 9.03 -5.13 3.14
N TYR A 185 7.97 -4.43 2.75
CA TYR A 185 7.18 -3.60 3.65
C TYR A 185 6.74 -4.31 4.94
N TYR A 186 6.32 -5.57 4.85
CA TYR A 186 5.83 -6.35 5.99
C TYR A 186 6.89 -7.23 6.65
N THR A 187 7.95 -7.57 5.94
CA THR A 187 8.90 -8.62 6.37
C THR A 187 10.26 -8.07 6.75
N ASP A 188 10.61 -6.88 6.25
CA ASP A 188 11.86 -6.21 6.56
C ASP A 188 11.74 -5.42 7.87
N VAL A 189 12.80 -5.47 8.67
CA VAL A 189 12.92 -4.75 9.95
C VAL A 189 13.77 -3.49 9.82
N ASN A 190 14.48 -3.34 8.70
CA ASN A 190 15.27 -2.16 8.41
C ASN A 190 14.36 -0.98 8.02
N ALA A 191 14.93 0.22 8.01
CA ALA A 191 14.24 1.38 7.44
C ALA A 191 14.16 1.19 5.92
N LEU A 192 13.02 1.55 5.33
CA LEU A 192 12.81 1.43 3.89
C LEU A 192 12.63 2.81 3.28
N ASP A 193 13.28 3.07 2.15
CA ASP A 193 12.91 4.18 1.28
C ASP A 193 11.80 3.70 0.34
N VAL A 194 10.63 4.33 0.45
CA VAL A 194 9.44 4.00 -0.33
C VAL A 194 9.24 5.05 -1.39
N THR A 195 9.44 4.68 -2.65
CA THR A 195 9.22 5.56 -3.79
C THR A 195 7.94 5.17 -4.51
N VAL A 196 7.06 6.14 -4.77
CA VAL A 196 5.81 5.95 -5.52
C VAL A 196 5.83 6.83 -6.76
N GLU A 197 5.39 6.27 -7.88
CA GLU A 197 5.08 6.99 -9.11
C GLU A 197 3.61 6.76 -9.44
N VAL A 198 2.86 7.86 -9.55
CA VAL A 198 1.45 7.84 -9.93
C VAL A 198 1.33 8.42 -11.34
N SER A 199 0.59 7.73 -12.20
CA SER A 199 0.25 8.16 -13.57
C SER A 199 -1.26 8.20 -13.71
N ALA A 200 -1.77 9.11 -14.54
CA ALA A 200 -3.17 9.15 -14.97
C ALA A 200 -3.24 9.56 -16.44
N THR A 201 -4.34 9.21 -17.12
CA THR A 201 -4.51 9.52 -18.55
C THR A 201 -4.36 11.03 -18.80
N ASP A 202 -3.54 11.39 -19.79
CA ASP A 202 -3.25 12.77 -20.22
C ASP A 202 -2.65 13.70 -19.14
N ALA A 203 -2.29 13.16 -17.97
CA ALA A 203 -1.64 13.86 -16.87
C ALA A 203 -0.18 13.44 -16.75
N ALA A 204 0.72 14.40 -16.51
CA ALA A 204 2.12 14.11 -16.24
C ALA A 204 2.25 13.22 -14.99
N PRO A 205 3.01 12.11 -15.05
CA PRO A 205 3.30 11.32 -13.87
C PRO A 205 3.96 12.15 -12.77
N GLN A 206 3.70 11.78 -11.52
CA GLN A 206 4.34 12.38 -10.36
C GLN A 206 5.01 11.31 -9.49
N THR A 207 6.15 11.66 -8.92
CA THR A 207 6.91 10.80 -8.04
C THR A 207 7.04 11.43 -6.66
N ALA A 208 6.91 10.62 -5.62
CA ALA A 208 7.19 11.00 -4.25
C ALA A 208 7.98 9.89 -3.55
N THR A 209 8.81 10.26 -2.58
CA THR A 209 9.57 9.32 -1.75
C THR A 209 9.32 9.66 -0.28
N VAL A 210 9.02 8.63 0.51
CA VAL A 210 8.86 8.70 1.96
C VAL A 210 9.70 7.59 2.60
N GLN A 211 10.12 7.79 3.85
CA GLN A 211 10.83 6.78 4.60
C GLN A 211 9.87 6.06 5.54
N LYS A 212 9.94 4.73 5.55
CA LYS A 212 9.41 3.89 6.61
C LYS A 212 10.51 3.72 7.66
N ASP A 213 10.20 3.97 8.92
CA ASP A 213 11.18 3.78 9.98
C ASP A 213 11.55 2.29 10.14
N ALA A 214 12.74 2.05 10.66
CA ALA A 214 13.14 0.71 11.05
C ALA A 214 12.18 0.15 12.10
N GLY A 215 11.70 -1.06 11.90
CA GLY A 215 10.89 -1.77 12.86
C GLY A 215 11.66 -2.02 14.16
N GLY A 216 10.96 -1.97 15.29
CA GLY A 216 11.48 -2.55 16.53
C GLY A 216 11.52 -4.07 16.43
N ALA A 217 12.16 -4.74 17.40
CA ALA A 217 11.95 -6.19 17.55
C ALA A 217 10.47 -6.42 17.89
N GLU A 218 9.66 -6.84 16.92
CA GLU A 218 8.30 -7.29 17.16
C GLU A 218 8.36 -8.46 18.16
N ILE A 219 7.77 -8.28 19.34
CA ILE A 219 7.56 -9.37 20.27
C ILE A 219 6.33 -10.12 19.76
N PRO A 220 6.44 -11.39 19.34
CA PRO A 220 5.27 -12.19 18.98
C PRO A 220 4.28 -12.21 20.15
N ASP A 221 2.98 -12.08 19.87
CA ASP A 221 1.92 -12.23 20.89
C ASP A 221 1.75 -13.68 21.36
#